data_AF-A0A817BHP6-F1
#
_entry.id   AF-A0A817BHP6-F1
#
_cell.length_a   1.000
_cell.length_b   1.000
_cell.length_c   1.000
_cell.angle_alpha   90.00
_cell.angle_beta   90.00
_cell.angle_gamma   90.00
#
_symmetry.space_group_name_H-M   'P 1'
#
loop_
_entity.id
_entity.type
_entity.pdbx_description
1 polymer ?
#
loop_
_entity_poly.entity_id
_entity_poly.type
_entity_poly.pdbx_seq_one_letter_code
_entity_poly.pdbx_strand_id
1 'polypeptide(L)'
;MIRIRIEHEFWTQSMLICCNQLNHWTSISKHIFLPNTTFHTLWSNAYQINYLMPYAVTSKLKLLISGTKQEQLDAEDLCQFFNHLSTITTNTTTTTTTSSSETTFVKRSYIEKLYPFELATCFLYQKDFDYSKYYIQYAKDQFFLHWSQLSRLNEYGRRTTIQLIQPYYELNQFLVFIEQNLSLLKILENRYLTNNQDDLITRDLFLERIQKDLLSQWKLPDVIRSSISTWDDIVTN
;
A
#
# COMPACT_ATOMS: atom_id res chain seq x y z
N MET A 1 16.91 30.81 16.97
CA MET A 1 15.80 29.86 17.17
C MET A 1 15.47 29.06 15.91
N ILE A 2 15.32 29.69 14.74
CA ILE A 2 14.98 29.00 13.47
C ILE A 2 16.04 27.96 13.03
N ARG A 3 17.33 28.27 13.19
CA ARG A 3 18.43 27.38 12.79
C ARG A 3 18.42 26.02 13.53
N ILE A 4 18.16 26.04 14.84
CA ILE A 4 18.11 24.84 15.68
C ILE A 4 16.94 23.92 15.27
N ARG A 5 15.82 24.53 14.87
CA ARG A 5 14.65 23.77 14.42
C ARG A 5 14.91 23.06 13.08
N ILE A 6 15.49 23.77 12.11
CA ILE A 6 15.83 23.19 10.80
C ILE A 6 16.84 22.05 10.98
N GLU A 7 17.82 22.25 11.86
CA GLU A 7 18.78 21.23 12.19
C GLU A 7 18.08 19.99 12.76
N HIS A 8 17.25 20.14 13.79
CA HIS A 8 16.48 19.01 14.36
C HIS A 8 15.61 18.29 13.32
N GLU A 9 14.94 19.03 12.44
CA GLU A 9 14.17 18.47 11.31
C GLU A 9 15.08 17.63 10.39
N PHE A 10 16.27 18.13 10.06
CA PHE A 10 17.27 17.40 9.27
C PHE A 10 17.79 16.12 9.95
N TRP A 11 18.11 16.17 11.25
CA TRP A 11 18.55 15.00 12.01
C TRP A 11 17.46 13.92 12.04
N THR A 12 16.20 14.34 12.23
CA THR A 12 15.05 13.43 12.22
C THR A 12 14.91 12.75 10.86
N GLN A 13 14.97 13.53 9.77
CA GLN A 13 14.88 13.00 8.41
C GLN A 13 16.00 12.01 8.10
N SER A 14 17.23 12.35 8.48
CA SER A 14 18.40 11.48 8.26
C SER A 14 18.28 10.17 9.03
N MET A 15 17.81 10.22 10.27
CA MET A 15 17.53 9.02 11.07
C MET A 15 16.48 8.12 10.40
N LEU A 16 15.38 8.70 9.92
CA LEU A 16 14.32 7.95 9.24
C LEU A 16 14.82 7.25 7.97
N ILE A 17 15.65 7.93 7.17
CA ILE A 17 16.28 7.34 5.98
C ILE A 17 17.14 6.13 6.37
N CYS A 18 17.98 6.26 7.39
CA CYS A 18 18.83 5.17 7.87
C CYS A 18 18.00 3.99 8.40
N CYS A 19 16.97 4.25 9.21
CA CYS A 19 16.09 3.20 9.72
C CYS A 19 15.33 2.48 8.59
N ASN A 20 14.92 3.21 7.54
CA ASN A 20 14.25 2.64 6.38
C ASN A 20 15.19 1.71 5.59
N GLN A 21 16.46 2.09 5.42
CA GLN A 21 17.47 1.24 4.78
C GLN A 21 17.76 -0.04 5.59
N LEU A 22 17.69 0.04 6.92
CA LEU A 22 17.91 -1.09 7.83
C LEU A 22 16.65 -1.95 8.07
N ASN A 23 15.50 -1.59 7.47
CA ASN A 23 14.21 -2.25 7.68
C ASN A 23 13.72 -2.25 9.15
N HIS A 24 14.08 -1.24 9.93
CA HIS A 24 13.65 -1.11 11.33
C HIS A 24 12.30 -0.38 11.45
N TRP A 25 11.22 -1.05 11.03
CA TRP A 25 9.88 -0.46 10.94
C TRP A 25 9.26 -0.09 12.29
N THR A 26 9.52 -0.89 13.33
CA THR A 26 8.99 -0.66 14.68
C THR A 26 9.57 0.61 15.29
N SER A 27 10.87 0.85 15.11
CA SER A 27 11.56 2.04 15.59
C SER A 27 11.07 3.30 14.89
N ILE A 28 10.84 3.22 13.57
CA ILE A 28 10.25 4.32 12.79
C ILE A 28 8.86 4.65 13.32
N SER A 29 8.00 3.64 13.42
CA SER A 29 6.62 3.83 13.88
C SER A 29 6.58 4.45 15.28
N LYS A 30 7.37 3.95 16.23
CA LYS A 30 7.45 4.49 17.60
C LYS A 30 7.97 5.93 17.66
N HIS A 31 8.94 6.28 16.81
CA HIS A 31 9.49 7.64 16.78
C HIS A 31 8.49 8.65 16.19
N ILE A 32 7.68 8.21 15.21
CA ILE A 32 6.66 9.06 14.57
C ILE A 32 5.41 9.17 15.46
N PHE A 33 4.93 8.04 15.95
CA PHE A 33 3.72 7.92 16.76
C PHE A 33 4.10 7.89 18.24
N LEU A 34 4.34 9.07 18.80
CA LEU A 34 4.30 9.27 20.24
C LEU A 34 2.86 9.00 20.74
N PRO A 35 2.66 8.67 22.03
CA PRO A 35 1.36 8.22 22.56
C PRO A 35 0.18 9.18 22.33
N ASN A 36 0.44 10.46 22.01
CA ASN A 36 -0.58 11.48 21.76
C ASN A 36 -0.72 11.87 20.28
N THR A 37 0.07 11.30 19.37
CA THR A 37 0.08 11.68 17.96
C THR A 37 -0.68 10.64 17.13
N THR A 38 -1.72 11.09 16.44
CA THR A 38 -2.47 10.29 15.45
C THR A 38 -2.16 10.77 14.03
N PHE A 39 -2.57 10.01 13.01
CA PHE A 39 -2.50 10.47 11.61
C PHE A 39 -3.17 11.83 11.37
N HIS A 40 -4.21 12.16 12.14
CA HIS A 40 -4.83 13.48 12.08
C HIS A 40 -3.89 14.59 12.54
N THR A 41 -3.11 14.35 13.60
CA THR A 41 -2.14 15.34 14.11
C THR A 41 -1.02 15.59 13.10
N LEU A 42 -0.57 14.55 12.38
CA LEU A 42 0.43 14.66 11.32
C LEU A 42 -0.02 15.55 10.15
N TRP A 43 -1.34 15.69 9.95
CA TRP A 43 -1.91 16.57 8.93
C TRP A 43 -1.87 18.05 9.30
N SER A 44 -1.52 18.41 10.53
CA SER A 44 -1.59 19.81 10.99
C SER A 44 -0.48 20.68 10.39
N ASN A 45 0.64 20.09 9.97
CA ASN A 45 1.81 20.82 9.50
C ASN A 45 2.30 20.32 8.13
N ALA A 46 2.58 21.24 7.21
CA ALA A 46 3.12 20.94 5.89
C ALA A 46 4.45 20.17 5.93
N TYR A 47 5.33 20.44 6.90
CA TYR A 47 6.58 19.67 7.05
C TYR A 47 6.30 18.18 7.36
N GLN A 48 5.38 17.93 8.30
CA GLN A 48 5.00 16.58 8.70
C GLN A 48 4.33 15.83 7.54
N ILE A 49 3.47 16.50 6.78
CA ILE A 49 2.83 15.91 5.60
C ILE A 49 3.85 15.48 4.54
N ASN A 50 4.84 16.32 4.23
CA ASN A 50 5.77 16.04 3.13
C ASN A 50 6.88 15.05 3.51
N TYR A 51 7.43 15.17 4.70
CA TYR A 51 8.62 14.41 5.10
C TYR A 51 8.30 13.22 6.01
N LEU A 52 7.36 13.38 6.96
CA LEU A 52 7.08 12.36 7.96
C LEU A 52 6.03 11.33 7.48
N MET A 53 5.01 11.80 6.77
CA MET A 53 3.90 10.98 6.28
C MET A 53 4.34 9.78 5.42
N PRO A 54 5.29 9.92 4.45
CA PRO A 54 5.72 8.78 3.66
C PRO A 54 6.32 7.65 4.54
N TYR A 55 7.15 8.00 5.53
CA TYR A 55 7.72 7.00 6.45
C TYR A 55 6.68 6.45 7.42
N ALA A 56 5.71 7.26 7.85
CA ALA A 56 4.61 6.82 8.71
C ALA A 56 3.74 5.76 8.02
N VAL A 57 3.33 6.02 6.77
CA VAL A 57 2.50 5.12 5.97
C VAL A 57 3.28 3.85 5.61
N THR A 58 4.50 3.98 5.11
CA THR A 58 5.32 2.83 4.72
C THR A 58 5.69 1.94 5.90
N SER A 59 6.08 2.51 7.04
CA SER A 59 6.43 1.71 8.23
C SER A 59 5.24 0.92 8.76
N LYS A 60 4.06 1.55 8.91
CA LYS A 60 2.84 0.84 9.33
C LYS A 60 2.40 -0.18 8.29
N LEU A 61 2.46 0.12 6.99
CA LEU A 61 2.13 -0.85 5.94
C LEU A 61 3.06 -2.08 5.99
N LYS A 62 4.36 -1.87 6.18
CA LYS A 62 5.33 -2.97 6.30
C LYS A 62 5.10 -3.79 7.58
N LEU A 63 4.72 -3.14 8.68
CA LEU A 63 4.32 -3.83 9.92
C LEU A 63 3.02 -4.63 9.74
N LEU A 64 2.04 -4.13 9.00
CA LEU A 64 0.83 -4.89 8.67
C LEU A 64 1.15 -6.19 7.92
N ILE A 65 2.08 -6.13 6.97
CA ILE A 65 2.42 -7.28 6.11
C ILE A 65 3.36 -8.26 6.82
N SER A 66 4.39 -7.76 7.52
CA SER A 66 5.50 -8.58 8.05
C SER A 66 5.53 -8.70 9.57
N GLY A 67 4.70 -7.93 10.29
CA GLY A 67 4.78 -7.80 11.75
C GLY A 67 4.20 -8.99 12.51
N THR A 68 4.51 -9.01 13.80
CA THR A 68 3.86 -9.91 14.76
C THR A 68 2.39 -9.54 14.97
N LYS A 69 1.57 -10.45 15.49
CA LYS A 69 0.12 -10.19 15.70
C LYS A 69 -0.17 -8.90 16.46
N GLN A 70 0.65 -8.55 17.45
CA GLN A 70 0.50 -7.32 18.22
C GLN A 70 0.81 -6.07 17.38
N GLU A 71 1.89 -6.11 16.61
CA GLU A 71 2.29 -5.00 15.74
C GLU A 71 1.32 -4.81 14.57
N GLN A 72 0.68 -5.89 14.12
CA GLN A 72 -0.39 -5.84 13.12
C GLN A 72 -1.59 -5.07 13.67
N LEU A 73 -2.05 -5.36 14.89
CA LEU A 73 -3.15 -4.63 15.54
C LEU A 73 -2.82 -3.13 15.69
N ASP A 74 -1.60 -2.79 16.10
CA ASP A 74 -1.17 -1.39 16.22
C ASP A 74 -1.11 -0.67 14.85
N ALA A 75 -0.91 -1.43 13.78
CA ALA A 75 -0.82 -0.93 12.42
C ALA A 75 -2.18 -0.88 11.71
N GLU A 76 -3.23 -1.55 12.22
CA GLU A 76 -4.61 -1.46 11.70
C GLU A 76 -5.19 -0.05 11.77
N ASP A 77 -4.67 0.81 12.66
CA ASP A 77 -4.94 2.24 12.72
C ASP A 77 -4.78 2.94 11.35
N LEU A 78 -3.84 2.50 10.52
CA LEU A 78 -3.69 3.01 9.15
C LEU A 78 -4.87 2.64 8.25
N CYS A 79 -5.32 1.38 8.31
CA CYS A 79 -6.51 0.92 7.58
C CYS A 79 -7.77 1.65 8.03
N GLN A 80 -7.93 1.86 9.34
CA GLN A 80 -9.03 2.64 9.91
C GLN A 80 -8.99 4.09 9.44
N PHE A 81 -7.80 4.70 9.39
CA PHE A 81 -7.61 6.04 8.86
C PHE A 81 -8.05 6.16 7.39
N PHE A 82 -7.67 5.20 6.53
CA PHE A 82 -8.10 5.18 5.12
C PHE A 82 -9.62 4.97 4.98
N ASN A 83 -10.21 4.10 5.79
CA ASN A 83 -11.67 3.87 5.78
C ASN A 83 -12.45 5.08 6.30
N HIS A 84 -11.92 5.81 7.27
CA HIS A 84 -12.53 7.05 7.74
C HIS A 84 -12.54 8.12 6.63
N LEU A 85 -11.51 8.16 5.78
CA LEU A 85 -11.48 9.06 4.62
C LEU A 85 -12.51 8.67 3.55
N SER A 86 -12.85 7.39 3.41
CA SER A 86 -13.84 6.92 2.42
C SER A 86 -15.29 7.09 2.90
N THR A 87 -15.57 6.73 4.17
CA THR A 87 -16.92 6.66 4.76
C THR A 87 -17.59 8.02 5.05
N ILE A 88 -16.83 9.11 5.22
CA ILE A 88 -17.41 10.45 5.44
C ILE A 88 -18.31 10.91 4.26
N THR A 89 -18.15 10.29 3.10
CA THR A 89 -18.94 10.58 1.89
C THR A 89 -20.40 10.09 1.99
N THR A 90 -20.72 9.08 2.81
CA THR A 90 -22.06 8.46 2.82
C THR A 90 -22.98 8.94 3.95
N ASN A 91 -22.43 9.54 5.01
CA ASN A 91 -23.19 9.88 6.22
C ASN A 91 -23.51 11.38 6.36
N THR A 92 -23.36 12.18 5.29
CA THR A 92 -23.53 13.64 5.29
C THR A 92 -24.82 14.10 4.59
N THR A 93 -25.98 13.65 5.09
CA THR A 93 -27.29 14.27 4.73
C THR A 93 -27.96 15.01 5.88
N THR A 94 -27.34 15.19 7.05
CA THR A 94 -27.93 15.98 8.13
C THR A 94 -26.96 16.93 8.78
N THR A 95 -27.16 18.21 8.44
CA THR A 95 -27.00 19.41 9.27
C THR A 95 -25.59 19.82 9.73
N THR A 96 -25.15 20.94 9.14
CA THR A 96 -24.30 22.00 9.73
C THR A 96 -22.89 21.59 10.20
N THR A 97 -21.93 21.54 9.26
CA THR A 97 -20.54 22.05 9.39
C THR A 97 -19.83 21.88 8.04
N THR A 98 -19.89 22.91 7.20
CA THR A 98 -19.39 22.88 5.81
C THR A 98 -17.85 22.90 5.66
N SER A 99 -17.09 23.13 6.73
CA SER A 99 -15.63 23.24 6.68
C SER A 99 -14.85 21.93 6.96
N SER A 100 -15.43 20.99 7.71
CA SER A 100 -14.77 19.70 8.03
C SER A 100 -14.86 18.69 6.88
N SER A 101 -15.94 18.74 6.09
CA SER A 101 -16.13 17.91 4.89
C SER A 101 -15.21 18.33 3.75
N GLU A 102 -15.04 19.63 3.50
CA GLU A 102 -14.13 20.16 2.46
C GLU A 102 -12.67 19.82 2.77
N THR A 103 -12.23 19.99 4.02
CA THR A 103 -10.86 19.60 4.41
C THR A 103 -10.63 18.09 4.34
N THR A 104 -11.67 17.28 4.54
CA THR A 104 -11.61 15.82 4.39
C THR A 104 -11.53 15.40 2.91
N PHE A 105 -12.27 16.08 2.03
CA PHE A 105 -12.16 15.84 0.59
C PHE A 105 -10.76 16.16 0.06
N VAL A 106 -10.18 17.30 0.48
CA VAL A 106 -8.80 17.66 0.13
C VAL A 106 -7.80 16.63 0.67
N LYS A 107 -7.97 16.18 1.93
CA LYS A 107 -7.17 15.11 2.54
C LYS A 107 -7.21 13.83 1.71
N ARG A 108 -8.42 13.41 1.34
CA ARG A 108 -8.66 12.21 0.55
C ARG A 108 -8.00 12.30 -0.82
N SER A 109 -8.28 13.36 -1.58
CA SER A 109 -7.72 13.54 -2.92
C SER A 109 -6.19 13.59 -2.91
N TYR A 110 -5.60 14.21 -1.88
CA TYR A 110 -4.15 14.26 -1.71
C TYR A 110 -3.56 12.87 -1.42
N ILE A 111 -4.17 12.09 -0.52
CA ILE A 111 -3.70 10.73 -0.19
C ILE A 111 -3.89 9.78 -1.37
N GLU A 112 -5.03 9.82 -2.04
CA GLU A 112 -5.30 9.02 -3.24
C GLU A 112 -4.25 9.29 -4.33
N LYS A 113 -3.87 10.56 -4.52
CA LYS A 113 -2.84 10.94 -5.49
C LYS A 113 -1.44 10.47 -5.10
N LEU A 114 -1.06 10.57 -3.82
CA LEU A 114 0.31 10.29 -3.39
C LEU A 114 0.59 8.82 -3.08
N TYR A 115 -0.38 8.11 -2.51
CA TYR A 115 -0.19 6.75 -1.99
C TYR A 115 -1.19 5.74 -2.58
N PRO A 116 -1.34 5.65 -3.91
CA PRO A 116 -2.31 4.75 -4.51
C PRO A 116 -1.94 3.27 -4.33
N PHE A 117 -0.66 2.95 -4.28
CA PHE A 117 -0.18 1.57 -4.09
C PHE A 117 -0.39 1.08 -2.66
N GLU A 118 -0.10 1.93 -1.68
CA GLU A 118 -0.30 1.67 -0.26
C GLU A 118 -1.79 1.48 0.02
N LEU A 119 -2.66 2.32 -0.57
CA LEU A 119 -4.12 2.15 -0.53
C LEU A 119 -4.54 0.79 -1.09
N ALA A 120 -4.08 0.43 -2.30
CA ALA A 120 -4.41 -0.86 -2.91
C ALA A 120 -4.00 -2.04 -2.02
N THR A 121 -2.84 -1.95 -1.37
CA THR A 121 -2.31 -2.98 -0.48
C THR A 121 -3.11 -3.06 0.84
N CYS A 122 -3.56 -1.92 1.37
CA CYS A 122 -4.44 -1.90 2.54
C CYS A 122 -5.80 -2.52 2.26
N PHE A 123 -6.42 -2.21 1.11
CA PHE A 123 -7.69 -2.85 0.73
C PHE A 123 -7.52 -4.35 0.46
N LEU A 124 -6.36 -4.76 -0.07
CA LEU A 124 -6.03 -6.17 -0.18
C LEU A 124 -6.00 -6.85 1.20
N TYR A 125 -5.39 -6.21 2.21
CA TYR A 125 -5.37 -6.73 3.59
C TYR A 125 -6.79 -6.86 4.17
N GLN A 126 -7.66 -5.88 3.90
CA GLN A 126 -9.07 -5.90 4.31
C GLN A 126 -9.94 -6.88 3.51
N LYS A 127 -9.39 -7.53 2.47
CA LYS A 127 -10.06 -8.46 1.55
C LYS A 127 -11.10 -7.82 0.62
N ASP A 128 -11.04 -6.50 0.43
CA ASP A 128 -11.84 -5.78 -0.55
C ASP A 128 -11.10 -5.69 -1.89
N PHE A 129 -11.26 -6.74 -2.71
CA PHE A 129 -10.52 -6.89 -3.98
C PHE A 129 -10.91 -5.84 -5.03
N ASP A 130 -12.18 -5.41 -5.08
CA ASP A 130 -12.66 -4.44 -6.07
C ASP A 130 -11.99 -3.07 -5.91
N TYR A 131 -11.92 -2.58 -4.67
CA TYR A 131 -11.22 -1.33 -4.37
C TYR A 131 -9.72 -1.45 -4.61
N SER A 132 -9.11 -2.59 -4.25
CA SER A 132 -7.70 -2.84 -4.53
C SER A 132 -7.41 -2.79 -6.05
N LYS A 133 -8.29 -3.37 -6.87
CA LYS A 133 -8.20 -3.35 -8.34
C LYS A 133 -8.35 -1.94 -8.93
N TYR A 134 -9.26 -1.14 -8.39
CA TYR A 134 -9.41 0.26 -8.78
C TYR A 134 -8.13 1.06 -8.49
N TYR A 135 -7.61 1.00 -7.27
CA TYR A 135 -6.44 1.78 -6.88
C TYR A 135 -5.16 1.33 -7.57
N ILE A 136 -4.99 0.03 -7.86
CA ILE A 136 -3.81 -0.43 -8.63
C ILE A 136 -3.86 0.03 -10.09
N GLN A 137 -5.05 0.09 -10.69
CA GLN A 137 -5.21 0.65 -12.03
C GLN A 137 -4.90 2.15 -12.02
N TYR A 138 -5.45 2.88 -11.05
CA TYR A 138 -5.14 4.29 -10.85
C TYR A 138 -3.64 4.54 -10.63
N ALA A 139 -2.95 3.69 -9.85
CA ALA A 139 -1.50 3.78 -9.64
C ALA A 139 -0.71 3.63 -10.95
N LYS A 140 -1.12 2.71 -11.83
CA LYS A 140 -0.51 2.54 -13.16
C LYS A 140 -0.73 3.77 -14.04
N ASP A 141 -1.93 4.33 -14.05
CA ASP A 141 -2.25 5.52 -14.84
C ASP A 141 -1.42 6.72 -14.36
N GLN A 142 -1.29 6.91 -13.04
CA GLN A 142 -0.42 7.92 -12.45
C GLN A 142 1.07 7.70 -12.79
N PHE A 143 1.52 6.44 -12.81
CA PHE A 143 2.88 6.11 -13.23
C PHE A 143 3.13 6.52 -14.68
N PHE A 144 2.22 6.24 -15.61
CA PHE A 144 2.39 6.64 -17.02
C PHE A 144 2.44 8.15 -17.19
N LEU A 145 1.57 8.89 -16.47
CA LEU A 145 1.62 10.35 -16.45
C LEU A 145 2.96 10.85 -15.91
N HIS A 146 3.44 10.32 -14.79
CA HIS A 146 4.72 10.70 -14.22
C HIS A 146 5.89 10.37 -15.16
N TRP A 147 5.90 9.18 -15.75
CA TRP A 147 6.91 8.74 -16.71
C TRP A 147 6.99 9.67 -17.93
N SER A 148 5.85 10.08 -18.46
CA SER A 148 5.78 11.01 -19.60
C SER A 148 6.34 12.41 -19.29
N GLN A 149 6.31 12.82 -18.02
CA GLN A 149 6.80 14.13 -17.59
C GLN A 149 8.33 14.13 -17.35
N LEU A 150 8.95 12.96 -17.20
CA LEU A 150 10.37 12.87 -16.94
C LEU A 150 11.19 13.17 -18.19
N SER A 151 12.18 14.05 -18.04
CA SER A 151 13.14 14.30 -19.12
C SER A 151 14.02 13.08 -19.37
N ARG A 152 14.35 12.83 -20.63
CA ARG A 152 15.24 11.73 -21.04
C ARG A 152 16.62 11.79 -20.38
N LEU A 153 17.09 13.00 -20.06
CA LEU A 153 18.40 13.26 -19.45
C LEU A 153 18.47 12.88 -17.96
N ASN A 154 17.33 12.73 -17.27
CA ASN A 154 17.31 12.33 -15.86
C ASN A 154 17.38 10.81 -15.72
N GLU A 155 18.54 10.23 -16.01
CA GLU A 155 18.75 8.77 -15.97
C GLU A 155 18.41 8.17 -14.60
N TYR A 156 18.81 8.84 -13.52
CA TYR A 156 18.55 8.38 -12.16
C TYR A 156 17.05 8.33 -11.86
N GLY A 157 16.32 9.42 -12.14
CA GLY A 157 14.87 9.48 -11.92
C GLY A 157 14.09 8.48 -12.78
N ARG A 158 14.56 8.22 -14.00
CA ARG A 158 13.95 7.20 -14.88
C ARG A 158 14.19 5.79 -14.36
N ARG A 159 15.40 5.51 -13.87
CA ARG A 159 15.73 4.20 -13.31
C ARG A 159 14.92 3.90 -12.04
N THR A 160 14.77 4.87 -11.14
CA THR A 160 13.99 4.68 -9.91
C THR A 160 12.50 4.48 -10.21
N THR A 161 11.96 5.22 -11.17
CA THR A 161 10.54 5.08 -11.54
C THR A 161 10.24 3.77 -12.23
N ILE A 162 11.07 3.30 -13.17
CA ILE A 162 10.90 1.97 -13.78
C ILE A 162 10.88 0.86 -12.72
N GLN A 163 11.69 0.95 -11.67
CA GLN A 163 11.70 -0.08 -10.61
C GLN A 163 10.35 -0.18 -9.88
N LEU A 164 9.56 0.90 -9.84
CA LEU A 164 8.23 0.91 -9.20
C LEU A 164 7.16 0.20 -10.03
N ILE A 165 7.37 -0.03 -11.33
CA ILE A 165 6.34 -0.64 -12.19
C ILE A 165 6.13 -2.13 -11.87
N GLN A 166 7.20 -2.83 -11.50
CA GLN A 166 7.17 -4.25 -11.21
C GLN A 166 6.14 -4.61 -10.12
N PRO A 167 6.20 -4.01 -8.90
CA PRO A 167 5.22 -4.34 -7.86
C PRO A 167 3.78 -3.99 -8.25
N TYR A 168 3.55 -3.02 -9.15
CA TYR A 168 2.19 -2.69 -9.61
C TYR A 168 1.59 -3.77 -10.50
N TYR A 169 2.40 -4.34 -11.39
CA TYR A 169 1.96 -5.45 -12.23
C TYR A 169 1.87 -6.77 -11.46
N GLU A 170 2.77 -7.03 -10.52
CA GLU A 170 2.70 -8.19 -9.63
C GLU A 170 1.41 -8.18 -8.81
N LEU A 171 1.08 -7.06 -8.17
CA LEU A 171 -0.15 -6.92 -7.40
C LEU A 171 -1.40 -7.07 -8.28
N ASN A 172 -1.41 -6.48 -9.48
CA ASN A 172 -2.53 -6.63 -10.39
C ASN A 172 -2.69 -8.07 -10.90
N GLN A 173 -1.61 -8.76 -11.22
CA GLN A 173 -1.66 -10.18 -11.60
C GLN A 173 -2.15 -11.03 -10.45
N PHE A 174 -1.71 -10.74 -9.23
CA PHE A 174 -2.18 -11.40 -8.02
C PHE A 174 -3.68 -11.21 -7.79
N LEU A 175 -4.21 -9.99 -7.99
CA LEU A 175 -5.65 -9.73 -7.88
C LEU A 175 -6.46 -10.51 -8.92
N VAL A 176 -6.01 -10.53 -10.18
CA VAL A 176 -6.66 -11.33 -11.24
C VAL A 176 -6.61 -12.83 -10.91
N PHE A 177 -5.48 -13.30 -10.39
CA PHE A 177 -5.30 -14.68 -9.97
C PHE A 177 -6.25 -15.07 -8.82
N ILE A 178 -6.41 -14.21 -7.81
CA ILE A 178 -7.38 -14.44 -6.74
C ILE A 178 -8.80 -14.48 -7.29
N GLU A 179 -9.17 -13.53 -8.15
CA GLU A 179 -10.51 -13.45 -8.73
C GLU A 179 -10.91 -14.75 -9.45
N GLN A 180 -9.96 -15.33 -10.21
CA GLN A 180 -10.15 -16.60 -10.92
C GLN A 180 -10.28 -17.81 -9.97
N ASN A 181 -9.54 -17.82 -8.86
CA ASN A 181 -9.46 -18.95 -7.94
C ASN A 181 -10.41 -18.85 -6.73
N LEU A 182 -11.08 -17.71 -6.54
CA LEU A 182 -11.97 -17.44 -5.40
C LEU A 182 -13.16 -18.41 -5.36
N SER A 183 -13.73 -18.73 -6.53
CA SER A 183 -14.85 -19.66 -6.66
C SER A 183 -14.44 -21.08 -6.25
N LEU A 184 -13.26 -21.51 -6.65
CA LEU A 184 -12.69 -22.81 -6.31
C LEU A 184 -12.47 -22.91 -4.79
N LEU A 185 -11.88 -21.88 -4.18
CA LEU A 185 -11.70 -21.82 -2.73
C LEU A 185 -13.03 -21.89 -1.97
N LYS A 186 -14.05 -21.12 -2.38
CA LYS A 186 -15.39 -21.15 -1.75
C LYS A 186 -16.06 -22.52 -1.85
N ILE A 187 -15.95 -23.19 -3.00
CA ILE A 187 -16.52 -24.53 -3.20
C ILE A 187 -15.80 -25.57 -2.33
N LEU A 188 -14.50 -25.43 -2.10
CA LEU A 188 -13.76 -26.31 -1.20
C LEU A 188 -14.09 -26.04 0.26
N GLU A 189 -14.09 -24.78 0.70
CA GLU A 189 -14.47 -24.38 2.06
C GLU A 189 -15.85 -24.92 2.43
N ASN A 190 -16.83 -24.78 1.53
CA ASN A 190 -18.18 -25.30 1.72
C ASN A 190 -18.25 -26.84 1.75
N ARG A 191 -17.41 -27.55 0.99
CA ARG A 191 -17.39 -29.03 0.99
C ARG A 191 -16.78 -29.63 2.25
N TYR A 192 -15.79 -28.97 2.85
CA TYR A 192 -15.16 -29.46 4.08
C TYR A 192 -15.93 -29.07 5.35
N LEU A 193 -16.68 -27.95 5.34
CA LEU A 193 -17.59 -27.58 6.43
C LEU A 193 -18.77 -28.54 6.61
N THR A 194 -19.21 -29.21 5.54
CA THR A 194 -20.40 -30.10 5.57
C THR A 194 -20.07 -31.55 5.89
N ASN A 195 -18.84 -32.02 5.62
CA ASN A 195 -18.59 -33.46 5.48
C ASN A 195 -17.77 -34.14 6.58
N ASN A 196 -17.06 -33.45 7.49
CA ASN A 196 -16.52 -33.99 8.75
C ASN A 196 -15.65 -32.93 9.44
N GLN A 197 -15.95 -32.58 10.70
CA GLN A 197 -15.11 -31.69 11.51
C GLN A 197 -13.82 -32.37 12.01
N ASP A 198 -13.74 -33.71 11.97
CA ASP A 198 -12.67 -34.47 12.63
C ASP A 198 -11.40 -34.67 11.79
N ASP A 199 -11.47 -34.61 10.45
CA ASP A 199 -10.31 -34.84 9.56
C ASP A 199 -9.55 -33.55 9.20
N LEU A 200 -9.11 -32.80 10.22
CA LEU A 200 -8.33 -31.58 10.04
C LEU A 200 -6.98 -31.84 9.31
N ILE A 201 -6.35 -32.98 9.57
CA ILE A 201 -5.04 -33.35 9.01
C ILE A 201 -5.11 -33.51 7.49
N THR A 202 -6.11 -34.24 7.01
CA THR A 202 -6.29 -34.47 5.58
C THR A 202 -6.65 -33.17 4.86
N ARG A 203 -7.48 -32.33 5.50
CA ARG A 203 -7.81 -30.99 4.99
C ARG A 203 -6.55 -30.14 4.83
N ASP A 204 -5.69 -30.09 5.84
CA ASP A 204 -4.48 -29.27 5.82
C ASP A 204 -3.49 -29.76 4.74
N LEU A 205 -3.36 -31.09 4.54
CA LEU A 205 -2.53 -31.67 3.48
C LEU A 205 -3.06 -31.35 2.07
N PHE A 206 -4.39 -31.38 1.89
CA PHE A 206 -5.02 -30.96 0.63
C PHE A 206 -4.82 -29.46 0.36
N LEU A 207 -5.01 -28.62 1.38
CA LEU A 207 -4.80 -27.17 1.25
C LEU A 207 -3.34 -26.83 0.94
N GLU A 208 -2.37 -27.50 1.57
CA GLU A 208 -0.94 -27.32 1.28
C GLU A 208 -0.62 -27.70 -0.18
N ARG A 209 -1.18 -28.81 -0.66
CA ARG A 209 -0.96 -29.26 -2.04
C ARG A 209 -1.57 -28.29 -3.04
N ILE A 210 -2.78 -27.83 -2.79
CA ILE A 210 -3.48 -26.86 -3.64
C ILE A 210 -2.74 -25.52 -3.64
N GLN A 211 -2.25 -25.06 -2.49
CA GLN A 211 -1.45 -23.84 -2.39
C GLN A 211 -0.19 -23.94 -3.25
N LYS A 212 0.50 -25.10 -3.22
CA LYS A 212 1.69 -25.33 -4.04
C LYS A 212 1.38 -25.32 -5.55
N ASP A 213 0.27 -25.95 -5.95
CA ASP A 213 -0.14 -26.00 -7.35
C ASP A 213 -0.60 -24.61 -7.85
N LEU A 214 -1.35 -23.87 -7.03
CA LEU A 214 -1.75 -22.47 -7.28
C LEU A 214 -0.53 -21.55 -7.42
N LEU A 215 0.45 -21.69 -6.53
CA LEU A 215 1.68 -20.88 -6.57
C LEU A 215 2.54 -21.23 -7.80
N SER A 216 2.46 -22.47 -8.30
CA SER A 216 3.11 -22.86 -9.55
C SER A 216 2.49 -22.25 -10.81
N GLN A 217 1.19 -21.88 -10.75
CA GLN A 217 0.50 -21.16 -11.82
C GLN A 217 0.85 -19.67 -11.80
N TRP A 218 1.10 -19.12 -10.61
CA TRP A 218 1.59 -17.75 -10.45
C TRP A 218 3.10 -17.68 -10.68
N LYS A 219 3.52 -17.76 -11.95
CA LYS A 219 4.90 -17.46 -12.36
C LYS A 219 4.96 -16.10 -13.03
N LEU A 220 5.90 -15.26 -12.60
CA LEU A 220 6.22 -14.04 -13.32
C LEU A 220 6.72 -14.39 -14.73
N PRO A 221 6.40 -13.58 -15.75
CA PRO A 221 7.07 -13.68 -17.04
C PRO A 221 8.58 -13.47 -16.84
N ASP A 222 9.41 -14.36 -17.38
CA ASP A 222 10.86 -14.28 -17.23
C ASP A 222 11.44 -12.96 -17.76
N VAL A 223 12.43 -12.43 -17.04
CA VAL A 223 13.16 -11.18 -17.34
C VAL A 223 14.08 -11.38 -18.56
N ILE A 224 13.51 -11.50 -19.76
CA ILE A 224 14.32 -11.78 -20.98
C ILE A 224 14.81 -10.49 -21.67
N ARG A 225 14.35 -9.29 -21.27
CA ARG A 225 14.91 -8.03 -21.78
C ARG A 225 15.07 -7.00 -20.69
N SER A 226 16.21 -6.31 -20.68
CA SER A 226 16.42 -5.08 -19.92
C SER A 226 15.26 -4.13 -20.20
N SER A 227 14.45 -3.86 -19.18
CA SER A 227 13.20 -3.12 -19.29
C SER A 227 13.42 -1.71 -19.84
N ILE A 228 14.54 -1.06 -19.52
CA ILE A 228 14.82 0.34 -19.86
C ILE A 228 14.77 0.62 -21.38
N SER A 229 15.46 -0.16 -22.22
CA SER A 229 15.45 0.07 -23.67
C SER A 229 14.07 -0.19 -24.29
N THR A 230 13.35 -1.19 -23.77
CA THR A 230 12.01 -1.56 -24.24
C THR A 230 10.99 -0.47 -23.91
N TRP A 231 11.10 0.17 -22.74
CA TRP A 231 10.22 1.26 -22.34
C TRP A 231 10.55 2.58 -23.05
N ASP A 232 11.81 2.82 -23.44
CA ASP A 232 12.19 3.98 -24.25
C ASP A 232 11.59 3.90 -25.67
N ASP A 233 11.54 2.71 -26.27
CA ASP A 233 10.99 2.49 -27.61
C ASP A 233 9.45 2.59 -27.67
N ILE A 234 8.74 2.29 -26.57
CA ILE A 234 7.27 2.36 -26.48
C ILE A 234 6.77 3.82 -26.42
N VAL A 235 7.56 4.74 -25.86
CA VAL A 235 7.15 6.15 -25.65
C VAL A 235 7.62 7.06 -26.80
N THR A 236 8.54 6.59 -27.64
CA THR A 236 9.12 7.39 -28.74
C THR A 236 8.51 7.12 -30.12
N ASN A 237 7.55 6.20 -30.23
CA ASN A 237 6.70 5.99 -31.41
C ASN A 237 5.26 6.44 -31.12
#